data_AF-A0A932Z1I4-F1
#
_entry.id   AF-A0A932Z1I4-F1
#
_cell.length_a   1.000
_cell.length_b   1.000
_cell.length_c   1.000
_cell.angle_alpha   90.00
_cell.angle_beta   90.00
_cell.angle_gamma   90.00
#
_symmetry.space_group_name_H-M   'P 1'
#
loop_
_entity.id
_entity.type
_entity.pdbx_description
1 polymer ?
#
loop_
_entity_poly.entity_id
_entity_poly.type
_entity_poly.pdbx_seq_one_letter_code
_entity_poly.pdbx_strand_id
1 'polypeptide(L)'
;MKAKNELRLWNSLRDGNKHFCQYCGIEQQDFLNVWARNKETLKLGFRHGENKPGTRGHHLEIDHKDGDKNNDDEGNLAHACYACNNAKSDVFTDVEFERMGEVIRQIYHKRAKKKGFHLTEDPNSK
;
A
#
# COMPACT_ATOMS: atom_id res chain seq x y z
N MET A 1 22.77 -9.25 -3.97
CA MET A 1 21.68 -9.44 -2.99
C MET A 1 20.47 -8.56 -3.32
N LYS A 2 20.64 -7.28 -3.70
CA LYS A 2 19.65 -6.34 -4.28
C LYS A 2 18.31 -6.95 -4.78
N ALA A 3 18.28 -7.55 -5.97
CA ALA A 3 17.05 -8.06 -6.58
C ALA A 3 16.38 -9.26 -5.87
N LYS A 4 17.06 -9.95 -4.95
CA LYS A 4 16.49 -11.17 -4.31
C LYS A 4 15.44 -10.83 -3.26
N ASN A 5 15.63 -9.76 -2.50
CA ASN A 5 14.75 -9.39 -1.40
C ASN A 5 13.45 -8.75 -1.91
N GLU A 6 13.56 -7.83 -2.88
CA GLU A 6 12.37 -7.32 -3.58
C GLU A 6 11.60 -8.44 -4.26
N LEU A 7 12.29 -9.33 -4.98
CA LEU A 7 11.65 -10.49 -5.62
C LEU A 7 10.94 -11.39 -4.59
N ARG A 8 11.52 -11.58 -3.40
CA ARG A 8 10.91 -12.32 -2.30
C ARG A 8 9.60 -11.66 -1.84
N LEU A 9 9.59 -10.34 -1.63
CA LEU A 9 8.38 -9.58 -1.25
C LEU A 9 7.33 -9.56 -2.36
N TRP A 10 7.75 -9.42 -3.62
CA TRP A 10 6.84 -9.51 -4.76
C TRP A 10 6.22 -10.90 -4.89
N ASN A 11 7.01 -11.95 -4.66
CA ASN A 11 6.53 -13.31 -4.64
C ASN A 11 5.58 -13.53 -3.46
N SER A 12 5.87 -12.97 -2.28
CA SER A 12 5.01 -13.15 -1.12
C SER A 12 3.59 -12.63 -1.37
N LEU A 13 3.43 -11.50 -2.08
CA LEU A 13 2.11 -11.00 -2.51
C LEU A 13 1.28 -12.00 -3.34
N ARG A 14 1.92 -13.04 -3.90
CA ARG A 14 1.30 -14.09 -4.71
C ARG A 14 1.07 -15.39 -3.93
N ASP A 15 1.61 -15.52 -2.71
CA ASP A 15 1.61 -16.77 -1.93
C ASP A 15 0.26 -17.05 -1.24
N GLY A 16 -0.79 -16.29 -1.54
CA GLY A 16 -2.14 -16.45 -0.97
C GLY A 16 -2.27 -16.00 0.49
N ASN A 17 -1.17 -15.57 1.11
CA ASN A 17 -1.16 -15.01 2.47
C ASN A 17 -1.82 -13.63 2.52
N LYS A 18 -2.27 -13.23 3.72
CA LYS A 18 -2.75 -11.86 3.95
C LYS A 18 -1.57 -10.92 4.04
N HIS A 19 -1.61 -9.87 3.22
CA HIS A 19 -0.62 -8.79 3.24
C HIS A 19 -1.31 -7.49 3.62
N PHE A 20 -0.66 -6.75 4.51
CA PHE A 20 -1.17 -5.50 5.03
C PHE A 20 -0.21 -4.37 4.67
N CYS A 21 -0.75 -3.18 4.41
CA CYS A 21 0.05 -1.97 4.32
C CYS A 21 0.70 -1.69 5.68
N GLN A 22 2.02 -1.57 5.72
CA GLN A 22 2.80 -1.27 6.93
C GLN A 22 2.36 0.04 7.60
N TYR A 23 1.81 0.98 6.83
CA TYR A 23 1.49 2.34 7.30
C TYR A 23 0.05 2.49 7.76
N CYS A 24 -0.92 2.08 6.94
CA CYS A 24 -2.35 2.24 7.28
C CYS A 24 -3.04 0.94 7.68
N GLY A 25 -2.34 -0.20 7.68
CA GLY A 25 -2.87 -1.50 8.11
C GLY A 25 -3.89 -2.13 7.17
N ILE A 26 -4.15 -1.57 5.99
CA ILE A 26 -5.15 -2.14 5.08
C ILE A 26 -4.68 -3.43 4.43
N GLU A 27 -5.54 -4.46 4.40
CA GLU A 27 -5.30 -5.70 3.65
C GLU A 27 -5.30 -5.45 2.14
N GLN A 28 -4.43 -6.15 1.41
CA GLN A 28 -4.40 -6.12 -0.07
C GLN A 28 -5.78 -6.36 -0.72
N GLN A 29 -6.57 -7.29 -0.19
CA GLN A 29 -7.89 -7.61 -0.74
C GLN A 29 -8.91 -6.47 -0.55
N ASP A 30 -8.81 -5.73 0.55
CA ASP A 30 -9.71 -4.62 0.86
C ASP A 30 -9.30 -3.31 0.20
N PHE A 31 -7.99 -3.13 -0.04
CA PHE A 31 -7.44 -1.91 -0.59
C PHE A 31 -8.17 -1.45 -1.86
N LEU A 32 -8.39 -2.36 -2.83
CA LEU A 32 -9.09 -2.04 -4.07
C LEU A 32 -10.54 -1.59 -3.83
N ASN A 33 -11.20 -2.15 -2.82
CA ASN A 33 -12.59 -1.83 -2.49
C ASN A 33 -12.76 -0.44 -1.88
N VAL A 34 -11.79 0.08 -1.12
CA VAL A 34 -11.87 1.43 -0.53
C VAL A 34 -11.13 2.52 -1.32
N TRP A 35 -10.09 2.14 -2.06
CA TRP A 35 -9.28 3.08 -2.82
C TRP A 35 -9.99 3.51 -4.11
N ALA A 36 -10.57 2.56 -4.83
CA ALA A 36 -11.26 2.83 -6.08
C ALA A 36 -12.46 3.77 -5.89
N ARG A 37 -12.49 4.83 -6.70
CA ARG A 37 -13.64 5.75 -6.77
C ARG A 37 -14.80 5.11 -7.51
N ASN A 38 -14.51 4.38 -8.58
CA ASN A 38 -15.46 3.62 -9.39
C ASN A 38 -14.76 2.44 -10.11
N LYS A 39 -15.54 1.60 -10.81
CA LYS A 39 -15.04 0.43 -11.54
C LYS A 39 -14.11 0.82 -12.69
N GLU A 40 -14.27 2.01 -13.25
CA GLU A 40 -13.44 2.55 -14.32
C GLU A 40 -12.02 2.90 -13.83
N THR A 41 -11.92 3.51 -12.63
CA THR A 41 -10.61 3.82 -12.00
C THR A 41 -9.83 2.57 -11.60
N LEU A 42 -10.51 1.44 -11.38
CA LEU A 42 -9.86 0.14 -11.15
C LEU A 42 -9.25 -0.42 -12.44
N LYS A 43 -9.97 -0.33 -13.56
CA LYS A 43 -9.56 -0.96 -14.84
C LYS A 43 -8.34 -0.30 -15.48
N LEU A 44 -8.15 0.98 -15.25
CA LEU A 44 -7.09 1.75 -15.91
C LEU A 44 -5.78 1.76 -15.13
N GLY A 45 -5.73 1.28 -13.89
CA GLY A 45 -4.59 1.57 -13.02
C GLY A 45 -4.36 3.07 -12.84
N PHE A 46 -3.47 3.45 -11.94
CA PHE A 46 -3.26 4.86 -11.63
C PHE A 46 -1.96 5.36 -12.27
N ARG A 47 -2.09 5.98 -13.45
CA ARG A 47 -1.07 6.86 -14.04
C ARG A 47 -1.70 8.24 -14.22
N HIS A 48 -1.22 9.23 -13.47
CA HIS A 48 -1.69 10.61 -13.63
C HIS A 48 -1.36 11.11 -15.05
N GLY A 49 -2.38 11.52 -15.81
CA GLY A 49 -2.20 12.37 -16.99
C GLY A 49 -2.16 11.70 -18.37
N GLU A 50 -2.27 10.38 -18.49
CA GLU A 50 -2.17 9.71 -19.79
C GLU A 50 -3.27 8.63 -19.91
N ASN A 51 -4.02 8.60 -21.02
CA ASN A 51 -5.04 7.56 -21.33
C ASN A 51 -4.39 6.18 -21.58
N LYS A 52 -3.55 5.70 -20.67
CA LYS A 52 -2.85 4.42 -20.73
C LYS A 52 -3.10 3.64 -19.44
N PRO A 53 -3.16 2.30 -19.49
CA PRO A 53 -3.21 1.49 -18.29
C PRO A 53 -1.98 1.77 -17.42
N GLY A 54 -2.17 2.32 -16.23
CA GLY A 54 -1.14 2.44 -15.21
C GLY A 54 -0.80 1.07 -14.62
N THR A 55 0.48 0.87 -14.30
CA THR A 55 0.99 -0.36 -13.67
C THR A 55 0.85 -0.34 -12.14
N ARG A 56 0.50 0.82 -11.55
CA ARG A 56 0.45 1.06 -10.11
C ARG A 56 -0.95 1.03 -9.54
N GLY A 57 -1.04 0.74 -8.24
CA GLY A 57 -2.28 0.78 -7.47
C GLY A 57 -3.26 -0.37 -7.70
N HIS A 58 -2.78 -1.50 -8.23
CA HIS A 58 -3.55 -2.74 -8.38
C HIS A 58 -3.32 -3.74 -7.22
N HIS A 59 -2.23 -3.57 -6.49
CA HIS A 59 -1.82 -4.37 -5.33
C HIS A 59 -1.05 -3.45 -4.36
N LEU A 60 -0.70 -3.97 -3.18
CA LEU A 60 0.29 -3.31 -2.35
C LEU A 60 1.63 -3.27 -3.10
N GLU A 61 2.39 -2.20 -2.91
CA GLU A 61 3.66 -1.93 -3.56
C GLU A 61 4.79 -2.12 -2.56
N ILE A 62 6.00 -2.33 -3.07
CA ILE A 62 7.20 -2.30 -2.22
C ILE A 62 7.58 -0.84 -2.02
N ASP A 63 7.85 -0.48 -0.77
CA ASP A 63 8.30 0.84 -0.35
C ASP A 63 9.58 0.71 0.48
N HIS A 64 10.48 1.69 0.36
CA HIS A 64 11.64 1.84 1.23
C HIS A 64 11.24 2.69 2.44
N LYS A 65 11.32 2.12 3.64
CA LYS A 65 10.98 2.79 4.91
C LYS A 65 11.81 4.05 5.10
N ASP A 66 13.10 3.98 4.76
CA ASP A 66 14.02 5.10 4.70
C ASP A 66 14.46 5.30 3.25
N GLY A 67 13.99 6.38 2.61
CA GLY A 67 14.26 6.70 1.21
C GLY A 67 15.71 7.14 0.94
N ASP A 68 16.41 7.63 1.98
CA ASP A 68 17.84 7.98 1.86
C ASP A 68 18.72 6.72 1.82
N LYS A 69 18.23 5.63 2.40
CA LYS A 69 18.85 4.30 2.28
C LYS A 69 18.35 3.64 0.99
N ASN A 70 19.08 3.89 -0.10
CA ASN A 70 18.91 3.18 -1.38
C ASN A 70 19.40 1.71 -1.31
N ASN A 71 18.87 0.93 -0.34
CA ASN A 71 19.17 -0.48 -0.13
C ASN A 71 17.89 -1.33 -0.11
N ASP A 72 18.03 -2.58 -0.53
CA ASP A 72 16.92 -3.56 -0.57
C ASP A 72 16.99 -4.50 0.63
N ASP A 73 17.47 -3.99 1.77
CA ASP A 73 17.57 -4.79 2.99
C ASP A 73 16.16 -5.10 3.50
N GLU A 74 15.90 -6.35 3.93
CA GLU A 74 14.56 -6.76 4.37
C GLU A 74 14.01 -5.87 5.49
N GLY A 75 14.88 -5.28 6.31
CA GLY A 75 14.50 -4.32 7.34
C GLY A 75 14.02 -2.97 6.80
N ASN A 76 14.50 -2.55 5.63
CA ASN A 76 14.15 -1.29 4.98
C ASN A 76 12.99 -1.41 3.98
N LEU A 77 12.58 -2.63 3.60
CA LEU A 77 11.46 -2.82 2.70
C LEU A 77 10.14 -3.00 3.47
N ALA A 78 9.05 -2.48 2.90
CA ALA A 78 7.70 -2.60 3.43
C ALA A 78 6.67 -2.81 2.32
N HIS A 79 5.56 -3.49 2.64
CA HIS A 79 4.37 -3.42 1.81
C HIS A 79 3.62 -2.12 2.08
N ALA A 80 3.30 -1.37 1.05
CA ALA A 80 2.58 -0.11 1.16
C ALA A 80 1.43 -0.05 0.17
N CYS A 81 0.25 0.42 0.59
CA CYS A 81 -0.79 0.72 -0.37
C CYS A 81 -0.40 1.95 -1.22
N TYR A 82 -0.94 2.06 -2.43
CA TYR A 82 -0.60 3.14 -3.36
C TYR A 82 -0.71 4.53 -2.72
N ALA A 83 -1.75 4.77 -1.91
CA ALA A 83 -1.92 6.07 -1.26
C ALA A 83 -0.82 6.38 -0.25
N CYS A 84 -0.40 5.40 0.55
CA CYS A 84 0.63 5.58 1.55
C CYS A 84 2.01 5.72 0.88
N ASN A 85 2.34 4.86 -0.09
CA ASN A 85 3.60 4.95 -0.82
C ASN A 85 3.76 6.34 -1.48
N ASN A 86 2.73 6.82 -2.21
CA ASN A 86 2.83 8.13 -2.87
C ASN A 86 2.83 9.31 -1.88
N ALA A 87 2.14 9.20 -0.74
CA ALA A 87 2.10 10.29 0.24
C ALA A 87 3.36 10.34 1.12
N LYS A 88 3.95 9.19 1.44
CA LYS A 88 5.25 9.11 2.12
C LYS A 88 6.34 9.63 1.20
N SER A 89 6.32 9.18 -0.06
CA SER A 89 7.37 9.46 -1.05
C SER A 89 8.76 9.10 -0.52
N ASP A 90 9.80 9.56 -1.21
CA ASP A 90 11.18 9.46 -0.70
C ASP A 90 11.48 10.56 0.34
N VAL A 91 10.50 11.42 0.67
CA VAL A 91 10.66 12.59 1.56
C VAL A 91 10.55 12.24 3.05
N PHE A 92 9.66 11.31 3.42
CA PHE A 92 9.43 10.96 4.82
C PHE A 92 9.97 9.58 5.15
N THR A 93 10.52 9.41 6.35
CA THR A 93 10.78 8.09 6.93
C THR A 93 9.49 7.40 7.34
N ASP A 94 9.53 6.09 7.58
CA ASP A 94 8.39 5.33 8.13
C ASP A 94 7.91 5.87 9.47
N VAL A 95 8.85 6.26 10.34
CA VAL A 95 8.56 6.86 11.66
C VAL A 95 7.82 8.19 11.51
N GLU A 96 8.28 9.08 10.63
CA GLU A 96 7.60 10.36 10.38
C GLU A 96 6.22 10.18 9.75
N PHE A 97 6.07 9.13 8.94
CA PHE A 97 4.84 8.84 8.21
C PHE A 97 3.79 8.08 9.03
N GLU A 98 4.14 7.52 10.20
CA GLU A 98 3.25 6.71 11.04
C GLU A 98 1.90 7.38 11.28
N ARG A 99 1.92 8.65 11.74
CA ARG A 99 0.70 9.41 12.03
C ARG A 99 -0.16 9.64 10.78
N MET A 100 0.45 9.81 9.61
CA MET A 100 -0.26 9.95 8.34
C MET A 100 -0.94 8.64 7.94
N GLY A 101 -0.25 7.51 8.17
CA GLY A 101 -0.79 6.16 7.99
C GLY A 101 -2.07 5.93 8.81
N GLU A 102 -2.08 6.35 10.08
CA GLU A 102 -3.26 6.25 10.95
C GLU A 102 -4.45 7.07 10.45
N VAL A 103 -4.20 8.29 9.94
CA VAL A 103 -5.26 9.13 9.37
C VAL A 103 -5.85 8.48 8.12
N ILE A 104 -4.99 7.92 7.26
CA ILE A 104 -5.42 7.18 6.07
C ILE A 104 -6.25 5.95 6.49
N ARG A 105 -5.84 5.20 7.52
CA ARG A 105 -6.60 4.08 8.10
C ARG A 105 -8.02 4.51 8.46
N GLN A 106 -8.17 5.59 9.22
CA GLN A 106 -9.48 6.12 9.61
C GLN A 106 -10.34 6.52 8.40
N ILE A 107 -9.75 7.11 7.36
CA ILE A 107 -10.45 7.45 6.12
C ILE A 107 -10.95 6.16 5.43
N TYR A 108 -10.13 5.12 5.36
CA TYR A 108 -10.52 3.84 4.76
C TYR A 108 -11.65 3.16 5.53
N HIS A 109 -11.62 3.13 6.87
CA HIS A 109 -12.75 2.60 7.66
C HIS A 109 -14.06 3.36 7.37
N LYS A 110 -13.99 4.69 7.29
CA LYS A 110 -15.17 5.52 6.93
C LYS A 110 -15.68 5.18 5.52
N ARG A 111 -14.79 4.96 4.55
CA ARG A 111 -15.16 4.57 3.19
C ARG A 111 -15.77 3.18 3.12
N ALA A 112 -15.20 2.20 3.82
CA ALA A 112 -15.72 0.84 3.90
C ALA A 112 -17.14 0.84 4.49
N LYS A 113 -17.34 1.53 5.62
CA LYS A 113 -18.66 1.70 6.25
C LYS A 113 -19.68 2.33 5.28
N LYS A 114 -19.29 3.37 4.54
CA LYS A 114 -20.16 4.00 3.53
C LYS A 114 -20.53 3.05 2.38
N LYS A 115 -19.64 2.11 2.02
CA LYS A 115 -19.86 1.10 0.98
C LYS A 115 -20.53 -0.18 1.51
N GLY A 116 -20.84 -0.26 2.80
CA GLY A 116 -21.57 -1.39 3.39
C GLY A 116 -20.72 -2.61 3.73
N PHE A 117 -19.42 -2.46 3.95
CA PHE A 117 -18.55 -3.55 4.39
C PHE A 117 -17.57 -3.09 5.48
N HIS A 118 -16.90 -4.04 6.13
CA HIS A 118 -15.88 -3.80 7.14
C HIS A 118 -14.52 -4.24 6.58
N LEU A 119 -13.47 -3.49 6.93
CA LEU A 119 -12.10 -3.87 6.60
C LEU A 119 -11.67 -5.05 7.47
N THR A 120 -10.88 -5.96 6.90
CA THR A 120 -10.02 -6.83 7.69
C THR A 120 -9.01 -5.96 8.43
N GLU A 121 -8.88 -6.21 9.72
CA GLU A 121 -7.88 -5.56 10.56
C GLU A 121 -6.62 -6.43 10.60
N ASP A 122 -5.44 -5.80 10.53
CA ASP A 122 -4.20 -6.47 10.87
C ASP A 122 -4.25 -6.82 12.37
N PRO A 123 -4.16 -8.10 12.77
CA PRO A 123 -4.18 -8.48 14.18
C PRO A 123 -3.03 -7.87 15.00
N ASN A 124 -2.01 -7.29 14.35
CA ASN A 124 -0.87 -6.63 14.99
C ASN A 124 -0.88 -5.10 14.82
N SER A 125 -1.92 -4.52 14.23
CA SER A 125 -2.10 -3.08 14.13
C SER A 125 -2.30 -2.49 15.53
N LYS A 126 -1.30 -1.76 16.04
CA LYS A 126 -1.42 -0.97 17.27
C LYS A 126 -2.34 0.24 17.09
#